data_AF-A0A1M6LFD0-F1
#
_entry.id   AF-A0A1M6LFD0-F1
#
_cell.length_a   1.000
_cell.length_b   1.000
_cell.length_c   1.000
_cell.angle_alpha   90.00
_cell.angle_beta   90.00
_cell.angle_gamma   90.00
#
_symmetry.space_group_name_H-M   'P 1'
#
loop_
_entity.id
_entity.type
_entity.pdbx_description
1 polymer ?
#
loop_
_entity_poly.entity_id
_entity_poly.type
_entity_poly.pdbx_seq_one_letter_code
_entity_poly.pdbx_strand_id
1 'polypeptide(L)'
;MKNVTTVANNGLTIVENYNKLFEQIRQAKTSDDIGILIERIKDFTLVYKKADNAMVNKIYEQFQTQLKSLIEENSFVYERMLSKVNEARGCAYDFAGEADDSQAVQNRTWQLMAQLPKIRTTANANAITAIISHTINSGVIGSKAVLELLKLPAFADMVSEKYRQRAFEGSKTPAQLSFERLKKDSLKEAEHALSSVYMQGFHLRNMEKQVNAFMQPSNWGVADNSK
;
A
#
# COMPACT_ATOMS: atom_id res chain seq x y z
N MET A 1 -10.41 -13.37 59.57
CA MET A 1 -10.23 -13.15 58.13
C MET A 1 -11.59 -12.77 57.55
N LYS A 2 -11.81 -11.50 57.20
CA LYS A 2 -13.03 -11.08 56.51
C LYS A 2 -12.78 -11.23 55.02
N ASN A 3 -13.43 -12.20 54.39
CA ASN A 3 -13.52 -12.30 52.94
C ASN A 3 -14.30 -11.09 52.44
N VAL A 4 -13.60 -10.05 52.02
CA VAL A 4 -14.23 -8.93 51.31
C VAL A 4 -14.47 -9.43 49.90
N THR A 5 -15.65 -9.97 49.66
CA THR A 5 -16.13 -10.25 48.31
C THR A 5 -16.45 -8.90 47.66
N THR A 6 -15.43 -8.27 47.07
CA THR A 6 -15.59 -7.05 46.27
C THR A 6 -16.25 -7.44 44.95
N VAL A 7 -17.57 -7.63 44.99
CA VAL A 7 -18.42 -7.80 43.81
C VAL A 7 -18.45 -6.45 43.09
N ALA A 8 -18.01 -6.39 41.84
CA ALA A 8 -18.16 -5.17 41.05
C ALA A 8 -19.64 -4.93 40.71
N ASN A 9 -20.01 -3.71 40.32
CA ASN A 9 -21.39 -3.30 39.98
C ASN A 9 -22.13 -4.19 38.95
N ASN A 10 -21.42 -5.14 38.33
CA ASN A 10 -21.88 -6.12 37.35
C ASN A 10 -22.15 -7.53 37.94
N GLY A 11 -22.07 -7.72 39.26
CA GLY A 11 -22.43 -8.97 39.94
C GLY A 11 -21.36 -10.08 39.90
N LEU A 12 -20.20 -9.81 39.29
CA LEU A 12 -19.10 -10.77 39.16
C LEU A 12 -18.08 -10.63 40.29
N THR A 13 -17.51 -11.76 40.70
CA THR A 13 -16.35 -11.80 41.60
C THR A 13 -15.08 -11.30 40.89
N ILE A 14 -14.06 -10.94 41.67
CA ILE A 14 -12.76 -10.50 41.15
C ILE A 14 -12.16 -11.55 40.19
N VAL A 15 -12.26 -12.83 40.56
CA VAL A 15 -11.71 -13.96 39.80
C VAL A 15 -12.43 -14.14 38.46
N GLU A 16 -13.76 -13.98 38.43
CA GLU A 16 -14.53 -14.09 37.20
C GLU A 16 -14.26 -12.92 36.24
N ASN A 17 -14.16 -11.70 36.78
CA ASN A 17 -13.76 -10.53 35.98
C ASN A 17 -12.34 -10.66 35.43
N TYR A 18 -11.42 -11.19 36.25
CA TYR A 18 -10.05 -11.50 35.82
C TYR A 18 -10.04 -12.51 34.66
N ASN A 19 -10.67 -13.68 34.84
CA ASN A 19 -10.68 -14.73 33.82
C ASN A 19 -11.30 -14.24 32.50
N LYS A 20 -12.39 -13.47 32.58
CA LYS A 20 -13.04 -12.89 31.41
C LYS A 20 -12.10 -11.93 30.67
N LEU A 21 -11.45 -11.02 31.40
CA LEU A 21 -10.53 -10.05 30.81
C LEU A 21 -9.30 -10.74 30.23
N PHE A 22 -8.76 -11.75 30.92
CA PHE A 22 -7.64 -12.56 30.45
C PHE A 22 -7.93 -13.25 29.12
N GLU A 23 -9.11 -13.85 28.98
CA GLU A 23 -9.51 -14.51 27.74
C GLU A 23 -9.77 -13.49 26.61
N GLN A 24 -10.35 -12.33 26.92
CA GLN A 24 -10.53 -11.26 25.92
C GLN A 24 -9.19 -10.72 25.40
N ILE A 25 -8.18 -10.60 26.27
CA ILE A 25 -6.82 -10.24 25.86
C ILE A 25 -6.27 -11.28 24.88
N ARG A 26 -6.41 -12.57 25.19
CA ARG A 26 -5.92 -13.65 24.33
C ARG A 26 -6.58 -13.68 22.95
N GLN A 27 -7.84 -13.25 22.86
CA GLN A 27 -8.62 -13.27 21.61
C GLN A 27 -8.42 -12.01 20.75
N ALA A 28 -7.75 -10.97 21.26
CA ALA A 28 -7.55 -9.73 20.53
C ALA A 28 -6.64 -9.92 19.31
N LYS A 29 -7.10 -9.45 18.15
CA LYS A 29 -6.37 -9.58 16.87
C LYS A 29 -6.14 -8.24 16.17
N THR A 30 -6.90 -7.21 16.53
CA THR A 30 -6.89 -5.93 15.83
C THR A 30 -6.49 -4.78 16.75
N SER A 31 -6.09 -3.65 16.14
CA SER A 31 -5.88 -2.40 16.87
C SER A 31 -7.12 -1.97 17.65
N ASP A 32 -8.31 -2.22 17.11
CA ASP A 32 -9.57 -1.81 17.71
C ASP A 32 -9.89 -2.65 18.96
N ASP A 33 -9.62 -3.97 18.90
CA ASP A 33 -9.72 -4.86 20.06
C ASP A 33 -8.82 -4.38 21.21
N ILE A 34 -7.58 -4.01 20.88
CA ILE A 34 -6.61 -3.48 21.85
C ILE A 34 -7.10 -2.16 22.45
N GLY A 35 -7.66 -1.25 21.64
CA GLY A 35 -8.24 -0.01 22.13
C GLY A 35 -9.34 -0.22 23.17
N ILE A 36 -10.25 -1.17 22.91
CA ILE A 36 -11.32 -1.54 23.86
C ILE A 36 -10.74 -2.17 25.13
N LEU A 37 -9.72 -3.02 24.99
CA LEU A 37 -9.08 -3.67 26.13
C LEU A 37 -8.37 -2.69 27.06
N ILE A 38 -7.74 -1.64 26.52
CA ILE A 38 -7.08 -0.61 27.34
C ILE A 38 -8.05 0.00 28.35
N GLU A 39 -9.25 0.39 27.90
CA GLU A 39 -10.26 0.97 28.80
C GLU A 39 -10.74 -0.05 29.84
N ARG A 40 -11.00 -1.29 29.44
CA ARG A 40 -11.41 -2.36 30.38
C ARG A 40 -10.34 -2.67 31.42
N ILE A 41 -9.07 -2.64 31.02
CA ILE A 41 -7.94 -2.88 31.92
C ILE A 41 -7.80 -1.71 32.90
N LYS A 42 -7.99 -0.46 32.46
CA LYS A 42 -8.03 0.71 33.36
C LYS A 42 -9.12 0.57 34.41
N ASP A 43 -10.34 0.22 33.98
CA ASP A 43 -11.48 0.02 34.88
C ASP A 43 -11.20 -1.11 35.89
N PHE A 44 -10.72 -2.26 35.41
CA PHE A 44 -10.36 -3.40 36.28
C PHE A 44 -9.34 -2.99 37.34
N THR A 45 -8.35 -2.19 36.95
CA THR A 45 -7.29 -1.72 37.85
C THR A 45 -7.82 -0.76 38.89
N LEU A 46 -8.64 0.22 38.49
CA LEU A 46 -9.21 1.18 39.43
C LEU A 46 -10.03 0.48 40.52
N VAL A 47 -10.76 -0.58 40.16
CA VAL A 47 -11.59 -1.34 41.10
C VAL A 47 -10.77 -2.27 41.99
N TYR A 48 -9.77 -2.98 41.44
CA TYR A 48 -9.15 -4.12 42.13
C TYR A 48 -7.71 -3.91 42.59
N LYS A 49 -7.03 -2.81 42.22
CA LYS A 49 -5.62 -2.56 42.59
C LYS A 49 -5.36 -2.65 44.10
N LYS A 50 -6.26 -2.12 44.93
CA LYS A 50 -6.12 -2.15 46.40
C LYS A 50 -6.42 -3.53 47.00
N ALA A 51 -7.20 -4.35 46.30
CA ALA A 51 -7.63 -5.66 46.79
C ALA A 51 -6.64 -6.77 46.39
N ASP A 52 -6.16 -6.77 45.14
CA ASP A 52 -5.23 -7.78 44.62
C ASP A 52 -4.34 -7.21 43.52
N ASN A 53 -3.22 -6.60 43.93
CA ASN A 53 -2.23 -6.03 43.01
C ASN A 53 -1.53 -7.10 42.16
N ALA A 54 -1.40 -8.33 42.66
CA ALA A 54 -0.75 -9.41 41.91
C ALA A 54 -1.60 -9.84 40.70
N MET A 55 -2.93 -9.91 40.89
CA MET A 55 -3.87 -10.24 39.82
C MET A 55 -3.90 -9.15 38.73
N VAL A 56 -3.88 -7.88 39.14
CA VAL A 56 -3.78 -6.73 38.22
C VAL A 56 -2.48 -6.79 37.41
N ASN A 57 -1.34 -7.08 38.05
CA ASN A 57 -0.06 -7.21 37.36
C ASN A 57 -0.05 -8.33 36.31
N LYS A 58 -0.66 -9.48 36.60
CA LYS A 58 -0.77 -10.58 35.62
C LYS A 58 -1.60 -10.20 34.39
N ILE A 59 -2.70 -9.46 34.57
CA ILE A 59 -3.48 -8.92 33.44
C ILE A 59 -2.60 -8.01 32.57
N TYR A 60 -1.79 -7.16 33.20
CA TYR A 60 -0.88 -6.28 32.46
C TYR A 60 0.19 -7.03 31.69
N GLU A 61 0.86 -7.99 32.32
CA GLU A 61 1.89 -8.81 31.67
C GLU A 61 1.31 -9.55 30.46
N GLN A 62 0.12 -10.15 30.62
CA GLN A 62 -0.57 -10.83 29.53
C GLN A 62 -0.94 -9.85 28.40
N PHE A 63 -1.47 -8.68 28.74
CA PHE A 63 -1.83 -7.66 27.76
C PHE A 63 -0.63 -7.10 27.01
N GLN A 64 0.47 -6.81 27.72
CA GLN A 64 1.73 -6.38 27.10
C GLN A 64 2.29 -7.44 26.16
N THR A 65 2.24 -8.71 26.57
CA THR A 65 2.70 -9.83 25.73
C THR A 65 1.88 -9.92 24.44
N GLN A 66 0.56 -9.83 24.54
CA GLN A 66 -0.32 -9.83 23.37
C GLN A 66 -0.06 -8.62 22.46
N LEU A 67 0.07 -7.41 23.03
CA LEU A 67 0.31 -6.20 22.27
C LEU A 67 1.63 -6.26 21.51
N LYS A 68 2.71 -6.73 22.14
CA LYS A 68 4.00 -6.95 21.48
C LYS A 68 3.89 -7.98 20.36
N SER A 69 3.20 -9.10 20.60
CA SER A 69 2.97 -10.12 19.57
C SER A 69 2.25 -9.55 18.34
N LEU A 70 1.24 -8.69 18.52
CA LEU A 70 0.54 -8.04 17.41
C LEU A 70 1.42 -7.02 16.67
N ILE A 71 2.30 -6.32 17.37
CA ILE A 71 3.26 -5.38 16.75
C ILE A 71 4.29 -6.15 15.91
N GLU A 72 4.79 -7.28 16.42
CA GLU A 72 5.71 -8.16 15.69
C GLU A 72 5.04 -8.77 14.46
N GLU A 73 3.82 -9.30 14.62
CA GLU A 73 3.03 -9.83 13.50
C GLU A 73 2.75 -8.75 12.45
N ASN A 74 2.35 -7.55 12.87
CA ASN A 74 2.14 -6.43 11.95
C ASN A 74 3.42 -6.07 11.19
N SER A 75 4.59 -6.09 11.84
CA SER A 75 5.87 -5.84 11.18
C SER A 75 6.19 -6.90 10.13
N PHE A 76 5.98 -8.18 10.44
CA PHE A 76 6.14 -9.27 9.48
C PHE A 76 5.18 -9.14 8.29
N VAL A 77 3.91 -8.83 8.54
CA VAL A 77 2.92 -8.61 7.48
C VAL A 77 3.30 -7.39 6.63
N TYR A 78 3.80 -6.33 7.24
CA TYR A 78 4.27 -5.13 6.53
C TYR A 78 5.40 -5.47 5.56
N GLU A 79 6.43 -6.17 6.02
CA GLU A 79 7.56 -6.61 5.17
C GLU A 79 7.08 -7.48 4.01
N ARG A 80 6.15 -8.41 4.28
CA ARG A 80 5.54 -9.24 3.24
C ARG A 80 4.78 -8.41 2.20
N MET A 81 4.00 -7.42 2.62
CA MET A 81 3.27 -6.55 1.70
C MET A 81 4.20 -5.63 0.92
N LEU A 82 5.29 -5.17 1.54
CA LEU A 82 6.32 -4.39 0.88
C LEU A 82 7.01 -5.21 -0.22
N SER A 83 7.31 -6.50 0.03
CA SER A 83 7.83 -7.41 -0.98
C SER A 83 6.90 -7.50 -2.19
N LYS A 84 5.59 -7.69 -1.96
CA LYS A 84 4.60 -7.74 -3.04
C LYS A 84 4.55 -6.45 -3.87
N VAL A 85 4.64 -5.29 -3.23
CA VAL A 85 4.72 -3.99 -3.94
C VAL A 85 5.97 -3.93 -4.80
N ASN A 86 7.11 -4.37 -4.28
CA ASN A 86 8.38 -4.37 -5.01
C ASN A 86 8.37 -5.37 -6.18
N GLU A 87 7.82 -6.57 -5.98
CA GLU A 87 7.60 -7.57 -7.04
C GLU A 87 6.71 -6.99 -8.15
N ALA A 88 5.55 -6.43 -7.79
CA ALA A 88 4.64 -5.81 -8.75
C ALA A 88 5.29 -4.64 -9.50
N ARG A 89 6.16 -3.85 -8.85
CA ARG A 89 6.95 -2.79 -9.52
C ARG A 89 7.97 -3.38 -10.49
N GLY A 90 8.66 -4.44 -10.09
CA GLY A 90 9.70 -5.12 -10.84
C GLY A 90 9.21 -5.92 -12.05
N CYS A 91 7.94 -6.31 -12.11
CA CYS A 91 7.38 -7.03 -13.25
C CYS A 91 7.50 -6.21 -14.55
N ALA A 92 8.30 -6.70 -15.50
CA ALA A 92 8.38 -6.16 -16.85
C ALA A 92 7.49 -6.98 -17.80
N TYR A 93 7.05 -6.35 -18.88
CA TYR A 93 6.38 -7.07 -19.95
C TYR A 93 7.39 -7.91 -20.73
N ASP A 94 7.06 -9.17 -21.00
CA ASP A 94 7.87 -10.07 -21.81
C ASP A 94 7.48 -9.94 -23.29
N PHE A 95 8.46 -9.61 -24.13
CA PHE A 95 8.27 -9.42 -25.57
C PHE A 95 8.56 -10.69 -26.38
N ALA A 96 9.03 -11.78 -25.78
CA ALA A 96 9.49 -12.98 -26.49
C ALA A 96 8.41 -13.66 -27.36
N GLY A 97 7.14 -13.47 -27.02
CA GLY A 97 5.99 -14.00 -27.76
C GLY A 97 5.37 -13.05 -28.79
N GLU A 98 5.90 -11.84 -28.95
CA GLU A 98 5.35 -10.89 -29.93
C GLU A 98 5.72 -11.28 -31.37
N ALA A 99 4.79 -11.02 -32.30
CA ALA A 99 5.07 -11.18 -33.71
C ALA A 99 6.16 -10.21 -34.17
N ASP A 100 7.08 -10.68 -35.01
CA ASP A 100 8.09 -9.81 -35.62
C ASP A 100 7.46 -8.95 -36.72
N ASP A 101 7.12 -7.72 -36.36
CA ASP A 101 6.57 -6.72 -37.29
C ASP A 101 7.66 -5.93 -38.04
N SER A 102 8.94 -6.26 -37.89
CA SER A 102 10.06 -5.41 -38.36
C SER A 102 9.94 -5.04 -39.85
N GLN A 103 9.61 -6.01 -40.70
CA GLN A 103 9.44 -5.76 -42.14
C GLN A 103 8.25 -4.84 -42.43
N ALA A 104 7.13 -5.04 -41.74
CA ALA A 104 5.93 -4.23 -41.93
C ALA A 104 6.16 -2.78 -41.46
N VAL A 105 6.89 -2.61 -40.35
CA VAL A 105 7.29 -1.30 -39.84
C VAL A 105 8.22 -0.60 -40.82
N GLN A 106 9.27 -1.25 -41.31
CA GLN A 106 10.18 -0.67 -42.30
C GLN A 106 9.45 -0.25 -43.58
N ASN A 107 8.61 -1.13 -44.12
CA ASN A 107 7.78 -0.83 -45.30
C ASN A 107 6.91 0.41 -45.08
N ARG A 108 6.30 0.51 -43.89
CA ARG A 108 5.45 1.65 -43.55
C ARG A 108 6.26 2.93 -43.35
N THR A 109 7.47 2.85 -42.78
CA THR A 109 8.39 3.99 -42.65
C THR A 109 8.79 4.53 -44.01
N TRP A 110 9.14 3.67 -44.99
CA TRP A 110 9.47 4.13 -46.34
C TRP A 110 8.29 4.80 -47.04
N GLN A 111 7.08 4.25 -46.89
CA GLN A 111 5.86 4.89 -47.40
C GLN A 111 5.65 6.28 -46.78
N LEU A 112 5.86 6.41 -45.47
CA LEU A 112 5.75 7.67 -44.76
C LEU A 112 6.80 8.68 -45.24
N MET A 113 8.05 8.27 -45.40
CA MET A 113 9.13 9.11 -45.93
C MET A 113 8.81 9.63 -47.34
N ALA A 114 8.22 8.79 -48.20
CA ALA A 114 7.85 9.18 -49.55
C ALA A 114 6.70 10.21 -49.59
N GLN A 115 5.81 10.19 -48.59
CA GLN A 115 4.69 11.14 -48.48
C GLN A 115 5.09 12.47 -47.85
N LEU A 116 6.17 12.50 -47.07
CA LEU A 116 6.63 13.69 -46.39
C LEU A 116 7.44 14.61 -47.32
N PRO A 117 7.27 15.94 -47.22
CA PRO A 117 8.10 16.88 -47.95
C PRO A 117 9.54 16.86 -47.42
N LYS A 118 10.51 17.17 -48.27
CA LYS A 118 11.94 17.18 -47.89
C LYS A 118 12.29 18.23 -46.83
N ILE A 119 11.52 19.32 -46.77
CA ILE A 119 11.75 20.45 -45.85
C ILE A 119 10.39 20.87 -45.26
N ARG A 120 10.37 21.08 -43.95
CA ARG A 120 9.21 21.64 -43.25
C ARG A 120 9.13 23.15 -43.50
N THR A 121 7.97 23.62 -43.93
CA THR A 121 7.66 25.04 -44.14
C THR A 121 6.29 25.38 -43.54
N THR A 122 5.99 26.66 -43.37
CA THR A 122 4.68 27.10 -42.86
C THR A 122 3.53 26.64 -43.76
N ALA A 123 3.76 26.56 -45.07
CA ALA A 123 2.75 26.16 -46.06
C ALA A 123 2.39 24.67 -46.00
N ASN A 124 3.34 23.79 -45.64
CA ASN A 124 3.11 22.34 -45.60
C ASN A 124 2.91 21.77 -44.19
N ALA A 125 2.99 22.59 -43.15
CA ALA A 125 2.89 22.16 -41.75
C ALA A 125 1.60 21.39 -41.44
N ASN A 126 0.46 21.85 -41.95
CA ASN A 126 -0.83 21.17 -41.76
C ASN A 126 -0.89 19.83 -42.49
N ALA A 127 -0.33 19.75 -43.70
CA ALA A 127 -0.27 18.51 -44.47
C ALA A 127 0.62 17.46 -43.79
N ILE A 128 1.81 17.86 -43.31
CA ILE A 128 2.71 17.01 -42.51
C ILE A 128 1.97 16.46 -41.29
N THR A 129 1.28 17.34 -40.57
CA THR A 129 0.51 16.98 -39.37
C THR A 129 -0.58 15.95 -39.68
N ALA A 130 -1.32 16.14 -40.78
CA ALA A 130 -2.37 15.22 -41.22
C ALA A 130 -1.80 13.84 -41.60
N ILE A 131 -0.70 13.78 -42.34
CA ILE A 131 -0.03 12.54 -42.75
C ILE A 131 0.45 11.76 -41.52
N ILE A 132 1.12 12.43 -40.58
CA ILE A 132 1.59 11.80 -39.34
C ILE A 132 0.42 11.30 -38.51
N SER A 133 -0.63 12.11 -38.32
CA SER A 133 -1.80 11.70 -37.54
C SER A 133 -2.53 10.52 -38.19
N HIS A 134 -2.66 10.51 -39.51
CA HIS A 134 -3.27 9.38 -40.23
C HIS A 134 -2.44 8.11 -40.07
N THR A 135 -1.11 8.22 -40.14
CA THR A 135 -0.20 7.09 -39.96
C THR A 135 -0.26 6.52 -38.55
N ILE A 136 -0.32 7.36 -37.51
CA ILE A 136 -0.52 6.88 -36.13
C ILE A 136 -1.86 6.15 -35.99
N ASN A 137 -2.92 6.71 -36.58
CA ASN A 137 -4.27 6.14 -36.51
C ASN A 137 -4.42 4.82 -37.28
N SER A 138 -3.45 4.42 -38.12
CA SER A 138 -3.46 3.12 -38.79
C SER A 138 -3.04 1.95 -37.88
N GLY A 139 -2.76 2.21 -36.60
CA GLY A 139 -2.49 1.20 -35.58
C GLY A 139 -1.02 1.07 -35.20
N VAL A 140 -0.67 -0.06 -34.59
CA VAL A 140 0.64 -0.34 -33.97
C VAL A 140 1.79 -0.14 -34.95
N ILE A 141 1.71 -0.73 -36.15
CA ILE A 141 2.75 -0.65 -37.18
C ILE A 141 2.96 0.80 -37.65
N GLY A 142 1.88 1.56 -37.84
CA GLY A 142 1.96 2.96 -38.23
C GLY A 142 2.59 3.84 -37.16
N SER A 143 2.23 3.59 -35.90
CA SER A 143 2.83 4.29 -34.75
C SER A 143 4.31 3.94 -34.58
N LYS A 144 4.69 2.66 -34.67
CA LYS A 144 6.09 2.19 -34.70
C LYS A 144 6.87 2.84 -35.85
N ALA A 145 6.27 2.96 -37.04
CA ALA A 145 6.90 3.60 -38.20
C ALA A 145 7.19 5.09 -37.99
N VAL A 146 6.30 5.82 -37.31
CA VAL A 146 6.57 7.21 -36.91
C VAL A 146 7.72 7.30 -35.92
N LEU A 147 7.85 6.35 -34.98
CA LEU A 147 8.99 6.30 -34.06
C LEU A 147 10.30 5.95 -34.76
N GLU A 148 10.29 5.06 -35.74
CA GLU A 148 11.46 4.76 -36.58
C GLU A 148 11.89 5.99 -37.40
N LEU A 149 10.92 6.76 -37.94
CA LEU A 149 11.19 7.99 -38.66
C LEU A 149 11.96 9.02 -37.79
N LEU A 150 11.68 9.10 -36.49
CA LEU A 150 12.36 10.00 -35.56
C LEU A 150 13.86 9.71 -35.42
N LYS A 151 14.30 8.48 -35.70
CA LYS A 151 15.72 8.11 -35.68
C LYS A 151 16.50 8.76 -36.81
N LEU A 152 15.81 9.25 -37.85
CA LEU A 152 16.40 9.92 -38.99
C LEU A 152 16.45 11.44 -38.73
N PRO A 153 17.65 12.06 -38.63
CA PRO A 153 17.78 13.48 -38.30
C PRO A 153 17.01 14.41 -39.25
N ALA A 154 16.92 14.04 -40.55
CA ALA A 154 16.20 14.81 -41.56
C ALA A 154 14.69 14.95 -41.28
N PHE A 155 14.11 14.05 -40.48
CA PHE A 155 12.67 14.01 -40.20
C PHE A 155 12.32 14.27 -38.72
N ALA A 156 13.32 14.37 -37.84
CA ALA A 156 13.12 14.54 -36.40
C ALA A 156 12.29 15.79 -36.04
N ASP A 157 12.48 16.88 -36.79
CA ASP A 157 11.76 18.15 -36.61
C ASP A 157 10.38 18.17 -37.30
N MET A 158 10.04 17.15 -38.09
CA MET A 158 8.73 17.05 -38.74
C MET A 158 7.64 16.57 -37.79
N VAL A 159 8.02 15.82 -36.75
CA VAL A 159 7.09 15.25 -35.76
C VAL A 159 7.17 16.08 -34.48
N SER A 160 6.11 16.84 -34.18
CA SER A 160 6.03 17.59 -32.92
C SER A 160 5.93 16.65 -31.73
N GLU A 161 6.32 17.13 -30.54
CA GLU A 161 6.29 16.37 -29.29
C GLU A 161 4.93 15.68 -29.01
N LYS A 162 3.82 16.38 -29.24
CA LYS A 162 2.47 15.82 -29.10
C LYS A 162 2.27 14.53 -29.93
N TYR A 163 2.80 14.49 -31.16
CA TYR A 163 2.68 13.32 -32.03
C TYR A 163 3.70 12.24 -31.69
N ARG A 164 4.86 12.59 -31.11
CA ARG A 164 5.80 11.61 -30.57
C ARG A 164 5.17 10.83 -29.42
N GLN A 165 4.52 11.53 -28.49
CA GLN A 165 3.79 10.89 -27.39
C GLN A 165 2.66 10.00 -27.91
N ARG A 166 1.85 10.50 -28.85
CA ARG A 166 0.78 9.68 -29.47
C ARG A 166 1.31 8.45 -30.19
N ALA A 167 2.44 8.56 -30.91
CA ALA A 167 3.08 7.43 -31.57
C ALA A 167 3.65 6.43 -30.55
N PHE A 168 4.23 6.90 -29.45
CA PHE A 168 4.68 6.03 -28.35
C PHE A 168 3.51 5.25 -27.75
N GLU A 169 2.43 5.93 -27.37
CA GLU A 169 1.22 5.27 -26.85
C GLU A 169 0.59 4.31 -27.86
N GLY A 170 0.51 4.71 -29.14
CA GLY A 170 -0.03 3.89 -30.23
C GLY A 170 0.85 2.72 -30.66
N SER A 171 2.15 2.74 -30.35
CA SER A 171 3.08 1.64 -30.68
C SER A 171 2.95 0.44 -29.75
N LYS A 172 2.28 0.60 -28.61
CA LYS A 172 2.07 -0.47 -27.65
C LYS A 172 1.08 -1.49 -28.19
N THR A 173 1.42 -2.76 -28.07
CA THR A 173 0.52 -3.84 -28.50
C THR A 173 -0.69 -3.95 -27.57
N PRO A 174 -1.83 -4.51 -28.02
CA PRO A 174 -2.97 -4.77 -27.14
C PRO A 174 -2.58 -5.62 -25.92
N ALA A 175 -1.67 -6.58 -26.10
CA ALA A 175 -1.13 -7.41 -25.03
C ALA A 175 -0.31 -6.58 -24.03
N GLN A 176 0.61 -5.73 -24.50
CA GLN A 176 1.35 -4.80 -23.64
C GLN A 176 0.41 -3.87 -22.86
N LEU A 177 -0.61 -3.28 -23.51
CA LEU A 177 -1.58 -2.42 -22.85
C LEU A 177 -2.39 -3.16 -21.79
N SER A 178 -2.78 -4.41 -22.06
CA SER A 178 -3.49 -5.25 -21.08
C SER A 178 -2.62 -5.55 -19.87
N PHE A 179 -1.34 -5.87 -20.09
CA PHE A 179 -0.37 -6.08 -19.03
C PHE A 179 -0.14 -4.82 -18.20
N GLU A 180 0.04 -3.66 -18.84
CA GLU A 180 0.23 -2.39 -18.13
C GLU A 180 -0.98 -2.05 -17.23
N ARG A 181 -2.20 -2.33 -17.69
CA ARG A 181 -3.42 -2.16 -16.89
C ARG A 181 -3.44 -3.12 -15.70
N LEU A 182 -3.24 -4.41 -15.93
CA LEU A 182 -3.21 -5.42 -14.87
C LEU A 182 -2.11 -5.13 -13.84
N LYS A 183 -0.92 -4.74 -14.29
CA LYS A 183 0.19 -4.32 -13.42
C LYS A 183 -0.20 -3.11 -12.59
N LYS A 184 -0.84 -2.10 -13.19
CA LYS A 184 -1.31 -0.90 -12.47
C LYS A 184 -2.34 -1.24 -11.41
N ASP A 185 -3.31 -2.10 -11.73
CA ASP A 185 -4.36 -2.49 -10.79
C ASP A 185 -3.79 -3.32 -9.64
N SER A 186 -2.93 -4.29 -9.95
CA SER A 186 -2.22 -5.09 -8.94
C SER A 186 -1.34 -4.23 -8.03
N LEU A 187 -0.62 -3.26 -8.59
CA LEU A 187 0.20 -2.32 -7.81
C LEU A 187 -0.67 -1.48 -6.87
N LYS A 188 -1.80 -0.96 -7.37
CA LYS A 188 -2.74 -0.17 -6.56
C LYS A 188 -3.30 -0.98 -5.39
N GLU A 189 -3.67 -2.24 -5.62
CA GLU A 189 -4.15 -3.13 -4.58
C GLU A 189 -3.08 -3.43 -3.53
N ALA A 190 -1.85 -3.73 -3.97
CA ALA A 190 -0.73 -3.99 -3.08
C ALA A 190 -0.33 -2.76 -2.25
N GLU A 191 -0.31 -1.56 -2.85
CA GLU A 191 -0.03 -0.30 -2.15
C GLU A 191 -1.12 0.06 -1.14
N HIS A 192 -2.38 -0.20 -1.47
CA HIS A 192 -3.50 -0.02 -0.54
C HIS A 192 -3.37 -0.97 0.66
N ALA A 193 -3.08 -2.26 0.42
CA ALA A 193 -2.87 -3.23 1.49
C ALA A 193 -1.68 -2.83 2.40
N LEU A 194 -0.55 -2.42 1.80
CA LEU A 194 0.62 -1.96 2.55
C LEU A 194 0.28 -0.74 3.42
N SER A 195 -0.45 0.24 2.88
CA SER A 195 -0.88 1.43 3.62
C SER A 195 -1.78 1.08 4.81
N SER A 196 -2.71 0.14 4.62
CA SER A 196 -3.58 -0.34 5.70
C SER A 196 -2.77 -0.97 6.84
N VAL A 197 -1.82 -1.84 6.51
CA VAL A 197 -0.96 -2.51 7.51
C VAL A 197 -0.08 -1.50 8.23
N TYR A 198 0.46 -0.51 7.51
CA TYR A 198 1.24 0.59 8.10
C TYR A 198 0.43 1.35 9.15
N MET A 199 -0.82 1.72 8.82
CA MET A 199 -1.70 2.45 9.74
C MET A 199 -2.04 1.61 10.98
N GLN A 200 -2.34 0.32 10.81
CA GLN A 200 -2.55 -0.58 11.95
C GLN A 200 -1.31 -0.63 12.86
N GLY A 201 -0.12 -0.78 12.29
CA GLY A 201 1.13 -0.77 13.05
C GLY A 201 1.43 0.56 13.76
N PHE A 202 1.04 1.68 13.15
CA PHE A 202 1.12 2.99 13.78
C PHE A 202 0.20 3.08 15.02
N HIS A 203 -1.06 2.64 14.89
CA HIS A 203 -2.01 2.61 16.00
C HIS A 203 -1.53 1.71 17.15
N LEU A 204 -1.06 0.49 16.85
CA LEU A 204 -0.55 -0.44 17.86
C LEU A 204 0.65 0.14 18.63
N ARG A 205 1.62 0.76 17.94
CA ARG A 205 2.78 1.41 18.58
C ARG A 205 2.41 2.62 19.43
N ASN A 206 1.40 3.39 19.01
CA ASN A 206 0.89 4.49 19.83
C ASN A 206 0.18 3.97 21.09
N MET A 207 -0.60 2.90 20.96
CA MET A 207 -1.21 2.23 22.11
C MET A 207 -0.16 1.65 23.05
N GLU A 208 0.90 1.04 22.54
CA GLU A 208 2.02 0.57 23.36
C GLU A 208 2.65 1.70 24.18
N LYS A 209 2.89 2.86 23.57
CA LYS A 209 3.40 4.05 24.29
C LYS A 209 2.43 4.50 25.38
N GLN A 210 1.13 4.55 25.10
CA GLN A 210 0.10 4.94 26.07
C GLN A 210 0.08 3.97 27.27
N VAL A 211 0.11 2.68 26.98
CA VAL A 211 0.11 1.61 27.98
C VAL A 211 1.37 1.69 28.83
N ASN A 212 2.54 1.86 28.22
CA ASN A 212 3.79 2.03 28.95
C ASN A 212 3.81 3.29 29.81
N ALA A 213 3.21 4.40 29.36
CA ALA A 213 3.15 5.64 30.13
C ALA A 213 2.21 5.56 31.35
N PHE A 214 1.03 4.98 31.18
CA PHE A 214 0.04 4.88 32.24
C PHE A 214 0.33 3.72 33.21
N MET A 215 0.97 2.64 32.74
CA MET A 215 1.13 1.41 33.51
C MET A 215 2.52 1.19 34.13
N GLN A 216 3.46 2.15 34.08
CA GLN A 216 4.77 1.98 34.71
C GLN A 216 4.65 1.68 36.22
N PRO A 217 5.26 0.59 36.74
CA PRO A 217 5.37 0.26 38.17
C PRO A 217 5.71 1.46 39.08
N SER A 218 6.56 2.38 38.60
CA SER A 218 6.98 3.60 39.28
C SER A 218 5.90 4.68 39.41
N ASN A 219 4.96 4.79 38.45
CA ASN A 219 3.87 5.76 38.50
C ASN A 219 2.75 5.36 39.49
N TRP A 220 2.75 4.12 39.96
CA TRP A 220 1.75 3.61 40.90
C TRP A 220 1.97 4.02 42.36
N GLY A 221 3.09 4.69 42.66
CA GLY A 221 3.49 5.14 44.00
C GLY A 221 3.39 6.65 44.26
N VAL A 222 2.92 7.47 43.30
CA VAL A 222 2.92 8.95 43.45
C VAL A 222 1.56 9.54 43.86
N ALA A 223 0.50 8.73 43.91
CA ALA A 223 -0.87 9.22 44.16
C ALA A 223 -1.43 8.94 45.57
N ASP A 224 -0.59 8.73 46.58
CA ASP A 224 -1.06 8.64 47.98
C ASP A 224 -0.01 9.10 49.00
N ASN A 225 0.47 10.34 48.83
CA ASN A 225 1.23 11.06 49.86
C ASN A 225 0.83 12.54 49.85
N SER A 226 -0.47 12.82 49.96
CA SER A 226 -0.94 14.15 50.33
C SER A 226 -2.28 14.10 51.06
N LYS A 227 -2.16 14.09 52.39
CA LYS A 227 -3.10 14.45 53.46
C LYS A 227 -4.25 13.50 53.79
#